data_AF-A0A3B0N8H9-F1
#
_entry.id   AF-A0A3B0N8H9-F1
#
_cell.length_a   1.000
_cell.length_b   1.000
_cell.length_c   1.000
_cell.angle_alpha   90.00
_cell.angle_beta   90.00
_cell.angle_gamma   90.00
#
_symmetry.space_group_name_H-M   'P 1'
#
loop_
_entity.id
_entity.type
_entity.pdbx_description
1 polymer ?
#
loop_
_entity_poly.entity_id
_entity_poly.type
_entity_poly.pdbx_seq_one_letter_code
_entity_poly.pdbx_strand_id
1 'polypeptide(L)'
;MKFARQQFQSKNIPILITTIRLLFFKRYLFKGTSKIFLLEPPEYVQIYKDLIRMLDENRNNTIICYYTNYHAIVLEPIVGSNNISKLINAPNTKIIQFN
;
A
#
# COMPACT_ATOMS: atom_id res chain seq x y z
N MET A 1 5.15 24.40 -15.67
CA MET A 1 5.30 22.93 -15.65
C MET A 1 4.56 22.38 -14.42
N LYS A 2 3.59 21.46 -14.57
CA LYS A 2 2.89 20.87 -13.42
C LYS A 2 3.69 19.69 -12.87
N PHE A 3 3.87 19.61 -11.55
CA PHE A 3 4.55 18.48 -10.91
C PHE A 3 3.78 17.17 -11.11
N ALA A 4 4.46 16.02 -11.15
CA ALA A 4 3.83 14.71 -11.35
C ALA A 4 2.64 14.46 -10.40
N ARG A 5 2.73 14.89 -9.15
CA ARG A 5 1.65 14.79 -8.15
C ARG A 5 0.39 15.54 -8.55
N GLN A 6 0.54 16.76 -9.05
CA GLN A 6 -0.58 17.58 -9.52
C GLN A 6 -1.21 16.96 -10.76
N GLN A 7 -0.39 16.43 -11.67
CA GLN A 7 -0.88 15.73 -12.85
C GLN A 7 -1.68 14.48 -12.47
N PHE A 8 -1.21 13.69 -11.51
CA PHE A 8 -1.92 12.51 -11.01
C PHE A 8 -3.23 12.89 -10.31
N GLN A 9 -3.19 13.89 -9.42
CA GLN A 9 -4.39 14.37 -8.71
C GLN A 9 -5.43 14.96 -9.67
N SER A 10 -5.00 15.65 -10.74
CA SER A 10 -5.88 16.14 -11.80
C SER A 10 -6.32 15.06 -12.79
N LYS A 11 -5.93 13.79 -12.60
CA LYS A 11 -6.22 12.65 -13.50
C LYS A 11 -5.62 12.78 -14.91
N ASN A 12 -4.61 13.62 -15.09
CA ASN A 12 -3.91 13.79 -16.36
C ASN A 12 -2.92 12.65 -16.64
N ILE A 13 -2.42 11.99 -15.59
CA ILE A 13 -1.62 10.77 -15.70
C ILE A 13 -2.29 9.64 -14.90
N PRO A 14 -2.24 8.39 -15.40
CA PRO A 14 -2.97 7.28 -14.79
C PRO A 14 -2.24 6.65 -13.61
N ILE A 15 -0.92 6.86 -13.48
CA ILE A 15 -0.07 6.20 -12.49
C ILE A 15 0.90 7.22 -11.90
N LEU A 16 1.10 7.15 -10.58
CA LEU A 16 2.12 7.89 -9.85
C LEU A 16 3.04 6.90 -9.13
N ILE A 17 4.33 6.95 -9.45
CA ILE A 17 5.37 6.22 -8.72
C ILE A 17 5.97 7.18 -7.70
N THR A 18 6.00 6.76 -6.43
CA THR A 18 6.54 7.57 -5.33
C THR A 18 7.08 6.67 -4.23
N THR A 19 7.91 7.25 -3.36
CA THR A 19 8.30 6.60 -2.10
C THR A 19 7.25 6.84 -1.03
N ILE A 20 7.23 5.96 -0.02
CA ILE A 20 6.40 6.07 1.18
C ILE A 20 6.60 7.40 1.93
N ARG A 21 7.78 8.02 1.80
CA ARG A 21 8.12 9.31 2.43
C ARG A 21 7.16 10.44 2.02
N LEU A 22 6.49 10.30 0.89
CA LEU A 22 5.43 11.22 0.48
C LEU A 22 4.21 11.19 1.42
N LEU A 23 3.86 10.00 1.91
CA LEU A 23 2.72 9.75 2.80
C LEU A 23 3.10 9.93 4.28
N PHE A 24 4.40 9.90 4.59
CA PHE A 24 4.92 10.06 5.93
C PHE A 24 4.43 11.38 6.57
N PHE A 25 3.91 11.28 7.81
CA PHE A 25 3.22 12.36 8.53
C PHE A 25 1.97 12.96 7.85
N LYS A 26 1.22 12.17 7.07
CA LYS A 26 -0.07 12.58 6.46
C LYS A 26 0.04 13.81 5.53
N ARG A 27 1.24 14.11 5.00
CA ARG A 27 1.48 15.34 4.22
C ARG A 27 0.69 15.39 2.92
N TYR A 28 0.55 14.25 2.22
CA TYR A 28 -0.20 14.16 0.98
C TYR A 28 -1.07 12.90 0.98
N LEU A 29 -2.39 13.06 0.87
CA LEU A 29 -3.35 11.96 0.70
C LEU A 29 -4.04 12.10 -0.67
N PHE A 30 -3.83 11.14 -1.55
CA PHE A 30 -4.47 11.10 -2.88
C PHE A 30 -5.81 10.37 -2.80
N LYS A 31 -6.86 11.11 -2.44
CA LYS A 31 -8.23 10.58 -2.40
C LYS A 31 -8.71 10.16 -3.79
N GLY A 32 -9.52 9.11 -3.84
CA GLY A 32 -10.13 8.61 -5.08
C GLY A 32 -9.29 7.60 -5.84
N THR A 33 -8.23 7.07 -5.21
CA THR A 33 -7.39 6.00 -5.78
C THR A 33 -8.11 4.66 -5.63
N SER A 34 -8.01 3.75 -6.60
CA SER A 34 -8.59 2.41 -6.49
C SER A 34 -7.55 1.29 -6.42
N LYS A 35 -6.32 1.53 -6.87
CA LYS A 35 -5.27 0.52 -6.92
C LYS A 35 -3.99 1.07 -6.31
N ILE A 36 -3.46 0.36 -5.33
CA ILE A 36 -2.23 0.71 -4.63
C ILE A 36 -1.30 -0.51 -4.67
N PHE A 37 -0.08 -0.29 -5.12
CA PHE A 37 0.97 -1.31 -5.17
C PHE A 37 2.11 -0.87 -4.26
N LEU A 38 2.41 -1.69 -3.26
CA LEU A 38 3.52 -1.51 -2.35
C LEU A 38 4.61 -2.51 -2.74
N LEU A 39 5.74 -2.01 -3.22
CA LEU A 39 6.88 -2.85 -3.59
C LEU A 39 7.59 -3.47 -2.37
N GLU A 40 7.32 -2.92 -1.20
CA GLU A 40 7.75 -3.43 0.10
C GLU A 40 6.70 -3.06 1.17
N PRO A 41 6.62 -3.81 2.29
CA PRO A 41 5.74 -3.47 3.40
C PRO A 41 6.15 -2.14 4.04
N PRO A 42 5.21 -1.27 4.43
CA PRO A 42 5.55 -0.01 5.06
C PRO A 42 6.11 -0.22 6.46
N GLU A 43 7.20 0.46 6.79
CA GLU A 43 7.86 0.41 8.11
C GLU A 43 6.91 0.71 9.28
N TYR A 44 5.93 1.58 9.07
CA TYR A 44 4.94 1.95 10.07
C TYR A 44 3.54 1.58 9.63
N VAL A 45 2.82 0.84 10.49
CA VAL A 45 1.40 0.44 10.30
C VAL A 45 0.50 1.63 9.96
N GLN A 46 0.81 2.80 10.51
CA GLN A 46 0.02 4.01 10.27
C GLN A 46 0.00 4.40 8.78
N ILE A 47 1.06 4.13 8.03
CA ILE A 47 1.10 4.37 6.58
C ILE A 47 0.10 3.46 5.88
N TYR A 48 0.02 2.18 6.27
CA TYR A 48 -0.98 1.26 5.72
C TYR A 48 -2.42 1.75 5.97
N LYS A 49 -2.69 2.26 7.18
CA LYS A 49 -3.98 2.90 7.50
C LYS A 49 -4.25 4.15 6.65
N ASP A 50 -3.23 4.98 6.42
CA ASP A 50 -3.36 6.18 5.60
C ASP A 50 -3.60 5.85 4.10
N LEU A 51 -3.03 4.75 3.60
CA LEU A 51 -3.32 4.23 2.25
C LEU A 51 -4.77 3.76 2.11
N ILE A 52 -5.34 3.08 3.11
CA ILE A 52 -6.75 2.69 3.10
C ILE A 52 -7.64 3.94 3.01
N ARG A 53 -7.31 5.01 3.73
CA ARG A 53 -8.04 6.28 3.71
C ARG A 53 -7.96 7.03 2.37
N MET A 54 -7.07 6.64 1.47
CA MET A 54 -6.97 7.20 0.12
C MET A 54 -7.91 6.51 -0.89
N LEU A 55 -8.44 5.35 -0.52
CA LEU A 55 -9.30 4.57 -1.39
C LEU A 55 -10.67 5.22 -1.62
N ASP A 56 -11.25 4.97 -2.78
CA ASP A 56 -12.64 5.35 -3.10
C ASP A 56 -13.58 4.24 -2.64
N GLU A 57 -14.39 4.48 -1.61
CA GLU A 57 -15.33 3.49 -1.06
C GLU A 57 -16.35 2.98 -2.08
N ASN A 58 -16.63 3.74 -3.14
CA ASN A 58 -17.59 3.36 -4.19
C ASN A 58 -16.96 2.53 -5.32
N ARG A 59 -15.68 2.20 -5.24
CA ARG A 59 -14.96 1.45 -6.27
C ARG A 59 -14.43 0.13 -5.74
N ASN A 60 -14.21 -0.81 -6.66
CA ASN A 60 -13.47 -2.02 -6.34
C ASN A 60 -12.00 -1.66 -6.09
N ASN A 61 -11.60 -1.73 -4.82
CA ASN A 61 -10.28 -1.32 -4.38
C ASN A 61 -9.33 -2.52 -4.28
N THR A 62 -8.07 -2.29 -4.60
CA THR A 62 -7.03 -3.32 -4.51
C THR A 62 -5.76 -2.71 -3.92
N ILE A 63 -5.30 -3.29 -2.81
CA ILE A 63 -3.99 -3.01 -2.25
C ILE A 63 -3.17 -4.29 -2.36
N ILE A 64 -2.07 -4.24 -3.11
CA ILE A 64 -1.12 -5.35 -3.24
C ILE A 64 0.17 -4.93 -2.56
N CYS A 65 0.65 -5.79 -1.65
CA CYS A 65 1.91 -5.61 -0.94
C CYS A 65 2.86 -6.75 -1.26
N TYR A 66 3.97 -6.42 -1.93
CA TYR A 66 5.06 -7.35 -2.16
C TYR A 66 5.91 -7.46 -0.91
N TYR A 67 6.39 -8.66 -0.60
CA TYR A 67 7.20 -8.92 0.58
C TYR A 67 8.19 -10.06 0.36
N THR A 68 9.17 -10.14 1.24
CA THR A 68 10.08 -11.27 1.38
C THR A 68 9.93 -11.86 2.78
N ASN A 69 10.53 -13.03 3.01
CA ASN A 69 10.62 -13.65 4.33
C ASN A 69 11.32 -12.76 5.38
N TYR A 70 12.16 -11.81 4.96
CA TYR A 70 12.85 -10.87 5.86
C TYR A 70 11.94 -9.76 6.40
N HIS A 71 10.74 -9.58 5.84
CA HIS A 71 9.80 -8.54 6.27
C HIS A 71 8.82 -8.99 7.36
N ALA A 72 9.06 -10.15 8.00
CA ALA A 72 8.14 -10.73 8.99
C ALA A 72 7.75 -9.74 10.10
N ILE A 73 8.74 -9.05 10.67
CA ILE A 73 8.57 -8.11 11.78
C ILE A 73 7.71 -6.90 11.37
N VAL A 74 7.90 -6.40 10.15
CA VAL A 74 7.18 -5.21 9.64
C VAL A 74 5.75 -5.57 9.19
N LEU A 75 5.55 -6.79 8.69
CA LEU A 75 4.24 -7.28 8.26
C LEU A 75 3.34 -7.69 9.42
N GLU A 76 3.88 -8.30 10.48
CA GLU A 76 3.11 -8.80 11.62
C GLU A 76 2.08 -7.78 12.14
N PRO A 77 2.42 -6.52 12.41
CA PRO A 77 1.44 -5.58 12.96
C PRO A 77 0.43 -5.07 11.91
N ILE A 78 0.62 -5.38 10.62
CA ILE A 78 -0.33 -5.08 9.53
C ILE A 78 -1.32 -6.24 9.36
N VAL A 79 -0.82 -7.48 9.34
CA VAL A 79 -1.61 -8.69 9.00
C VAL A 79 -2.10 -9.46 10.23
N GLY A 80 -1.52 -9.17 11.41
CA GLY A 80 -1.74 -9.87 12.66
C GLY A 80 -0.86 -11.11 12.83
N SER A 81 -0.53 -11.43 14.08
CA SER A 81 0.33 -12.57 14.46
C SER A 81 -0.19 -13.93 13.99
N ASN A 82 -1.51 -14.08 13.84
CA ASN A 82 -2.10 -15.34 13.35
C ASN A 82 -1.84 -15.60 11.86
N ASN A 83 -1.64 -14.53 11.08
CA ASN A 83 -1.50 -14.61 9.63
C ASN A 83 -0.05 -14.55 9.16
N ILE A 84 0.87 -14.01 9.97
CA ILE A 84 2.26 -13.82 9.57
C ILE A 84 2.96 -15.15 9.27
N SER A 85 2.71 -16.18 10.08
CA SER A 85 3.28 -17.52 9.87
C SER A 85 2.86 -18.12 8.54
N LYS A 86 1.62 -17.86 8.10
CA LYS A 86 1.10 -18.33 6.81
C LYS A 86 1.73 -17.60 5.62
N LEU A 87 2.05 -16.31 5.78
CA LEU A 87 2.68 -15.49 4.74
C LEU A 87 4.15 -15.85 4.56
N ILE A 88 4.90 -15.94 5.66
CA ILE A 88 6.36 -16.18 5.60
C ILE A 88 6.69 -17.59 5.11
N ASN A 89 5.82 -18.57 5.42
CA ASN A 89 5.98 -19.95 4.96
C ASN A 89 5.24 -20.24 3.63
N ALA A 90 4.62 -19.23 3.01
CA ALA A 90 3.97 -19.41 1.73
C ALA A 90 5.00 -19.68 0.62
N PRO A 91 4.66 -20.50 -0.39
CA PRO A 91 5.50 -20.61 -1.57
C PRO A 91 5.61 -19.26 -2.28
N ASN A 92 6.76 -19.03 -2.92
CA ASN A 92 7.00 -17.84 -3.73
C ASN A 92 5.86 -17.61 -4.73
N THR A 93 5.54 -16.34 -5.00
CA THR A 93 4.46 -15.91 -5.92
C THR A 93 3.02 -16.19 -5.49
N LYS A 94 2.80 -16.82 -4.32
CA LYS A 94 1.45 -17.02 -3.79
C LYS A 94 0.81 -15.68 -3.40
N ILE A 95 -0.29 -15.33 -4.05
CA ILE A 95 -1.13 -14.19 -3.66
C ILE A 95 -2.04 -14.66 -2.52
N ILE A 96 -1.95 -13.99 -1.38
CA ILE A 96 -2.86 -14.21 -0.25
C ILE A 96 -3.76 -13.00 -0.13
N GLN A 97 -5.06 -13.22 -0.28
CA GLN A 97 -6.09 -12.21 -0.06
C GLN A 97 -6.62 -12.36 1.37
N PHE A 98 -6.63 -11.26 2.11
CA PHE A 98 -7.29 -11.15 3.40
C PHE A 98 -8.64 -10.47 3.17
N ASN A 99 -9.70 -11.04 3.74
CA ASN A 99 -11.06 -10.49 3.73
C ASN A 99 -11.32 -9.69 5.00
#